data_AF-A0AAX2DEY9-F1
#
_entry.id   AF-A0AAX2DEY9-F1
#
_cell.length_a   1.000
_cell.length_b   1.000
_cell.length_c   1.000
_cell.angle_alpha   90.00
_cell.angle_beta   90.00
_cell.angle_gamma   90.00
#
_symmetry.space_group_name_H-M   'P 1'
#
loop_
_entity.id
_entity.type
_entity.pdbx_description
1 polymer ?
#
loop_
_entity_poly.entity_id
_entity_poly.type
_entity_poly.pdbx_seq_one_letter_code
_entity_poly.pdbx_strand_id
1 'polypeptide(L)'
;MKLEKFLESSLWALWWLVVGGAAFWVIVGSIGFFSRNGWLPNEASGWAQAVGAGIAIITAAYIPMWHAKVATIVKQKNLLGVMRVLSDEALEKLWLLSNSFLKLENAPRMMRDYLYYKRDQDWSGLFDAVNKIPIAELPPESARTLGYLRDAVEFGQRVAGELPLWAGRGYAQPDMLVALRAKRDLLAIARASLPHINGVTVDGKVDAQKRGEPYELHRPMLEPYSINGVKVFRYYIWNANEDDCPVGAIVQCLFPVGRYECKAEYIQGFHWKSMRQAENEVEKFASDSIGLDNDWTEFFLRGG
;
A
#
# COMPACT_ATOMS: atom_id res chain seq x y z
N MET A 1 26.94 8.70 -14.67
CA MET A 1 26.43 8.11 -15.92
C MET A 1 25.24 8.86 -16.58
N LYS A 2 24.95 10.13 -16.24
CA LYS A 2 23.91 10.94 -16.92
C LYS A 2 24.45 12.14 -17.72
N LEU A 3 25.64 12.64 -17.36
CA LEU A 3 26.22 13.83 -17.99
C LEU A 3 26.73 13.54 -19.42
N GLU A 4 27.39 12.40 -19.62
CA GLU A 4 27.95 12.00 -20.92
C GLU A 4 26.86 11.82 -21.98
N LYS A 5 25.74 11.14 -21.63
CA LYS A 5 24.60 10.98 -22.56
C LYS A 5 23.94 12.31 -22.93
N PHE A 6 23.91 13.28 -22.01
CA PHE A 6 23.36 14.60 -22.27
C PHE A 6 24.28 15.43 -23.17
N LEU A 7 25.60 15.36 -22.93
CA LEU A 7 26.61 15.99 -23.79
C LEU A 7 26.59 15.41 -25.20
N GLU A 8 26.51 14.09 -25.34
CA GLU A 8 26.46 13.43 -26.64
C GLU A 8 25.20 13.84 -27.44
N SER A 9 24.03 13.87 -26.80
CA SER A 9 22.78 14.26 -27.47
C SER A 9 22.78 15.73 -27.89
N SER A 10 23.30 16.63 -27.05
CA SER A 10 23.39 18.07 -27.38
C SER A 10 24.42 18.36 -28.47
N LEU A 11 25.53 17.62 -28.51
CA LEU A 11 26.53 17.72 -29.57
C LEU A 11 25.96 17.26 -30.93
N TRP A 12 25.20 16.17 -30.94
CA TRP A 12 24.50 15.71 -32.15
C TRP A 12 23.46 16.72 -32.63
N ALA A 13 22.69 17.32 -31.73
CA ALA A 13 21.73 18.37 -32.08
C ALA A 13 22.43 19.60 -32.69
N LEU A 14 23.58 20.00 -32.14
CA LEU A 14 24.40 21.08 -32.68
C LEU A 14 24.93 20.75 -34.08
N TRP A 15 25.41 19.51 -34.30
CA TRP A 15 25.84 19.05 -35.61
C TRP A 15 24.72 19.08 -36.65
N TRP A 16 23.51 18.65 -36.28
CA TRP A 16 22.33 18.76 -37.15
C TRP A 16 21.98 20.21 -37.47
N LEU A 17 22.18 21.14 -36.55
CA LEU A 17 21.92 22.56 -36.76
C LEU A 17 22.97 23.19 -37.70
N VAL A 18 24.25 22.89 -37.50
CA VAL A 18 25.35 23.41 -38.33
C VAL A 18 25.31 22.80 -39.73
N VAL A 19 25.25 21.47 -39.84
CA VAL A 19 25.25 20.77 -41.13
C VAL A 19 23.92 20.96 -41.84
N GLY A 20 22.80 20.85 -41.13
CA GLY A 20 21.47 21.08 -41.69
C GLY A 20 21.28 22.52 -42.14
N GLY A 21 21.74 23.50 -41.35
CA GLY A 21 21.71 24.91 -41.72
C GLY A 21 22.57 25.21 -42.95
N ALA A 22 23.80 24.69 -42.99
CA ALA A 22 24.69 24.85 -44.15
C ALA A 22 24.12 24.17 -45.41
N ALA A 23 23.62 22.94 -45.29
CA ALA A 23 22.99 22.22 -46.40
C ALA A 23 21.73 22.94 -46.90
N PHE A 24 20.89 23.42 -46.00
CA PHE A 24 19.71 24.23 -46.34
C PHE A 24 20.12 25.49 -47.11
N TRP A 25 21.21 26.14 -46.69
CA TRP A 25 21.67 27.36 -47.33
C TRP A 25 22.28 27.13 -48.71
N VAL A 26 23.00 26.02 -48.89
CA VAL A 26 23.47 25.58 -50.21
C VAL A 26 22.29 25.28 -51.13
N ILE A 27 21.24 24.62 -50.64
CA ILE A 27 20.03 24.31 -51.42
C ILE A 27 19.33 25.61 -51.84
N VAL A 28 19.03 26.51 -50.90
CA VAL A 28 18.34 27.78 -51.21
C VAL A 28 19.19 28.68 -52.12
N GLY A 29 20.50 28.79 -51.85
CA GLY A 29 21.43 29.57 -52.67
C GLY A 29 21.56 29.02 -54.10
N SER A 30 21.60 27.70 -54.25
CA SER A 30 21.64 27.04 -55.57
C SER A 30 20.36 27.31 -56.36
N ILE A 31 19.18 27.17 -55.73
CA ILE A 31 17.88 27.48 -56.37
C ILE A 31 17.84 28.95 -56.81
N GLY A 32 18.32 29.89 -55.97
CA GLY A 32 18.40 31.31 -56.31
C GLY A 32 19.34 31.61 -57.49
N PHE A 33 20.51 30.95 -57.54
CA PHE A 33 21.46 31.08 -58.65
C PHE A 33 20.89 30.56 -59.97
N PHE A 34 20.27 29.37 -59.95
CA PHE A 34 19.67 28.76 -61.15
C PHE A 34 18.42 29.51 -61.63
N SER A 35 17.62 30.07 -60.71
CA SER A 35 16.48 30.94 -61.06
C SER A 35 16.96 32.25 -61.71
N ARG A 36 18.02 32.89 -61.20
CA ARG A 36 18.57 34.13 -61.77
C ARG A 36 19.15 33.95 -63.17
N ASN A 37 19.70 32.77 -63.47
CA ASN A 37 20.23 32.44 -64.80
C ASN A 37 19.15 31.93 -65.77
N GLY A 38 17.87 31.90 -65.37
CA GLY A 38 16.75 31.49 -66.21
C GLY A 38 16.65 29.99 -66.47
N TRP A 39 17.37 29.17 -65.70
CA TRP A 39 17.42 27.71 -65.90
C TRP A 39 16.31 26.97 -65.13
N LEU A 40 15.63 27.65 -64.20
CA LEU A 40 14.48 27.14 -63.45
C LEU A 40 13.27 28.09 -63.61
N PRO A 41 12.04 27.56 -63.73
CA PRO A 41 10.83 28.38 -63.70
C PRO A 41 10.75 29.18 -62.40
N ASN A 42 10.27 30.43 -62.46
CA ASN A 42 10.10 31.30 -61.27
C ASN A 42 9.24 30.65 -60.16
N GLU A 43 8.41 29.67 -60.52
CA GLU A 43 7.57 28.88 -59.61
C GLU A 43 8.36 27.95 -58.65
N ALA A 44 9.63 27.65 -58.94
CA ALA A 44 10.45 26.75 -58.11
C ALA A 44 10.71 27.32 -56.70
N SER A 45 10.76 28.65 -56.56
CA SER A 45 10.92 29.33 -55.27
C SER A 45 9.71 29.13 -54.35
N GLY A 46 8.50 29.14 -54.91
CA GLY A 46 7.25 28.92 -54.16
C GLY A 46 7.15 27.50 -53.61
N TRP A 47 7.68 26.50 -54.32
CA TRP A 47 7.66 25.10 -53.87
C TRP A 47 8.57 24.84 -52.68
N ALA A 48 9.77 25.44 -52.66
CA ALA A 48 10.69 25.35 -51.53
C ALA A 48 10.11 26.02 -50.27
N GLN A 49 9.44 27.17 -50.43
CA GLN A 49 8.74 27.84 -49.32
C GLN A 49 7.55 27.03 -48.82
N ALA A 50 6.77 26.41 -49.72
CA ALA A 50 5.63 25.56 -49.34
C ALA A 50 6.08 24.31 -48.55
N VAL A 51 7.16 23.66 -48.95
CA VAL A 51 7.74 22.51 -48.22
C VAL A 51 8.28 22.95 -46.86
N GLY A 52 9.03 24.07 -46.80
CA GLY A 52 9.55 24.62 -45.56
C GLY A 52 8.44 25.01 -44.57
N ALA A 53 7.39 25.67 -45.05
CA ALA A 53 6.21 26.02 -44.24
C ALA A 53 5.47 24.76 -43.75
N GLY A 54 5.30 23.75 -44.60
CA GLY A 54 4.69 22.48 -44.21
C GLY A 54 5.45 21.76 -43.11
N ILE A 55 6.79 21.66 -43.24
CA ILE A 55 7.65 21.07 -42.20
C ILE A 55 7.56 21.90 -40.91
N ALA A 56 7.64 23.23 -41.00
CA ALA A 56 7.55 24.10 -39.83
C ALA A 56 6.22 23.91 -39.06
N ILE A 57 5.09 23.80 -39.76
CA ILE A 57 3.78 23.53 -39.16
C ILE A 57 3.76 22.15 -38.49
N ILE A 58 4.25 21.11 -39.16
CA ILE A 58 4.31 19.75 -38.61
C ILE A 58 5.20 19.72 -37.36
N THR A 59 6.38 20.32 -37.42
CA THR A 59 7.31 20.38 -36.28
C THR A 59 6.74 21.20 -35.12
N ALA A 60 6.10 22.35 -35.40
CA ALA A 60 5.47 23.18 -34.39
C ALA A 60 4.28 22.50 -33.70
N ALA A 61 3.57 21.61 -34.39
CA ALA A 61 2.51 20.80 -33.79
C ALA A 61 3.07 19.58 -33.03
N TYR A 62 4.08 18.91 -33.59
CA TYR A 62 4.64 17.67 -33.04
C TYR A 62 5.41 17.89 -31.74
N ILE A 63 6.25 18.94 -31.68
CA ILE A 63 7.12 19.21 -30.52
C ILE A 63 6.30 19.40 -29.23
N PRO A 64 5.28 20.27 -29.15
CA PRO A 64 4.46 20.43 -27.95
C PRO A 64 3.74 19.15 -27.53
N MET A 65 3.19 18.40 -28.49
CA MET A 65 2.53 17.13 -28.21
C MET A 65 3.51 16.10 -27.63
N TRP A 66 4.73 16.02 -28.16
CA TRP A 66 5.76 15.13 -27.66
C TRP A 66 6.23 15.55 -26.26
N HIS A 67 6.48 16.85 -26.02
CA HIS A 67 6.82 17.35 -24.69
C HIS A 67 5.71 17.11 -23.67
N ALA A 68 4.44 17.27 -24.05
CA ALA A 68 3.30 16.97 -23.18
C ALA A 68 3.27 15.48 -22.80
N LYS A 69 3.47 14.57 -23.76
CA LYS A 69 3.54 13.12 -23.50
C LYS A 69 4.70 12.75 -22.58
N VAL A 70 5.89 13.31 -22.83
CA VAL A 70 7.07 13.06 -21.98
C VAL A 70 6.84 13.61 -20.56
N ALA A 71 6.28 14.81 -20.44
CA ALA A 71 5.94 15.40 -19.14
C ALA A 71 4.94 14.54 -18.36
N THR A 72 3.90 13.98 -19.01
CA THR A 72 2.95 13.08 -18.35
C THR A 72 3.61 11.80 -17.85
N ILE A 73 4.51 11.20 -18.64
CA ILE A 73 5.22 9.97 -18.25
C ILE A 73 6.15 10.23 -17.06
N VAL A 74 6.89 11.34 -17.09
CA VAL A 74 7.78 11.73 -15.97
C VAL A 74 6.96 12.01 -14.71
N LYS A 75 5.84 12.71 -14.85
CA LYS A 75 4.92 13.00 -13.74
C LYS A 75 4.36 11.72 -13.13
N GLN A 76 3.88 10.80 -13.96
CA GLN A 76 3.40 9.47 -13.54
C GLN A 76 4.48 8.70 -12.78
N LYS A 77 5.70 8.63 -13.33
CA LYS A 77 6.82 7.95 -12.68
C LYS A 77 7.13 8.53 -11.30
N ASN A 78 7.12 9.85 -11.17
CA ASN A 78 7.34 10.52 -9.90
C ASN A 78 6.21 10.24 -8.89
N LEU A 79 4.96 10.25 -9.34
CA LEU A 79 3.80 9.92 -8.50
C LEU A 79 3.84 8.47 -8.00
N LEU A 80 4.19 7.52 -8.86
CA LEU A 80 4.39 6.12 -8.46
C LEU A 80 5.51 5.99 -7.43
N GLY A 81 6.55 6.82 -7.56
CA GLY A 81 7.59 6.92 -6.55
C GLY A 81 7.06 7.43 -5.21
N VAL A 82 6.32 8.53 -5.21
CA VAL A 82 5.69 9.05 -3.98
C VAL A 82 4.77 8.01 -3.35
N MET A 83 3.97 7.30 -4.15
CA MET A 83 3.14 6.19 -3.67
C MET A 83 3.96 5.09 -3.02
N ARG A 84 5.13 4.73 -3.57
CA ARG A 84 5.99 3.69 -3.00
C ARG A 84 6.51 4.10 -1.64
N VAL A 85 7.00 5.33 -1.49
CA VAL A 85 7.47 5.87 -0.20
C VAL A 85 6.36 5.89 0.84
N LEU A 86 5.17 6.38 0.47
CA LEU A 86 4.02 6.38 1.38
C LEU A 86 3.55 4.96 1.72
N SER A 87 3.67 4.01 0.79
CA SER A 87 3.38 2.60 1.06
C SER A 87 4.41 1.96 1.99
N ASP A 88 5.69 2.31 1.87
CA ASP A 88 6.74 1.87 2.80
C ASP A 88 6.43 2.37 4.22
N GLU A 89 6.11 3.65 4.37
CA GLU A 89 5.77 4.26 5.65
C GLU A 89 4.48 3.68 6.25
N ALA A 90 3.43 3.56 5.44
CA ALA A 90 2.17 2.95 5.87
C ALA A 90 2.37 1.50 6.33
N LEU A 91 3.16 0.73 5.59
CA LEU A 91 3.45 -0.66 5.93
C LEU A 91 4.24 -0.76 7.24
N GLU A 92 5.25 0.10 7.46
CA GLU A 92 5.98 0.18 8.72
C GLU A 92 5.03 0.49 9.89
N LYS A 93 4.16 1.50 9.76
CA LYS A 93 3.20 1.85 10.81
C LYS A 93 2.17 0.76 11.08
N LEU A 94 1.66 0.09 10.03
CA LEU A 94 0.74 -1.04 10.16
C LEU A 94 1.40 -2.22 10.86
N TRP A 95 2.66 -2.52 10.55
CA TRP A 95 3.42 -3.55 11.26
C TRP A 95 3.69 -3.18 12.71
N LEU A 96 4.07 -1.92 12.99
CA LEU A 96 4.24 -1.46 14.37
C LEU A 96 2.94 -1.58 15.18
N LEU A 97 1.80 -1.28 14.55
CA LEU A 97 0.47 -1.40 15.16
C LEU A 97 0.07 -2.87 15.36
N SER A 98 0.22 -3.72 14.33
CA SER A 98 -0.09 -5.16 14.44
C SER A 98 0.82 -5.86 15.45
N ASN A 99 2.07 -5.43 15.57
CA ASN A 99 3.04 -5.99 16.50
C ASN A 99 2.64 -5.80 17.97
N SER A 100 1.83 -4.78 18.28
CA SER A 100 1.25 -4.60 19.61
C SER A 100 0.30 -5.72 20.02
N PHE A 101 -0.12 -6.57 19.07
CA PHE A 101 -1.06 -7.67 19.26
C PHE A 101 -0.46 -9.05 18.96
N LEU A 102 0.87 -9.18 18.87
CA LEU A 102 1.53 -10.49 18.67
C LEU A 102 1.32 -11.43 19.86
N LYS A 103 1.32 -10.87 21.06
CA LYS A 103 1.17 -11.56 22.34
C LYS A 103 0.01 -10.94 23.08
N LEU A 104 -1.19 -11.50 22.92
CA LEU A 104 -2.41 -10.90 23.47
C LEU A 104 -2.40 -10.83 25.01
N GLU A 105 -1.69 -11.73 25.68
CA GLU A 105 -1.47 -11.67 27.13
C GLU A 105 -0.71 -10.41 27.56
N ASN A 106 0.08 -9.83 26.65
CA ASN A 106 0.84 -8.60 26.85
C ASN A 106 0.23 -7.40 26.10
N ALA A 107 -0.87 -7.60 25.35
CA ALA A 107 -1.46 -6.55 24.51
C ALA A 107 -1.80 -5.28 25.30
N PRO A 108 -2.36 -5.32 26.52
CA PRO A 108 -2.64 -4.10 27.29
C PRO A 108 -1.41 -3.23 27.51
N ARG A 109 -0.28 -3.87 27.83
CA ARG A 109 1.00 -3.17 27.99
C ARG A 109 1.50 -2.62 26.65
N MET A 110 1.50 -3.45 25.61
CA MET A 110 1.99 -3.06 24.28
C MET A 110 1.16 -1.93 23.65
N MET A 111 -0.16 -1.93 23.84
CA MET A 111 -1.05 -0.84 23.43
C MET A 111 -0.71 0.46 24.17
N ARG A 112 -0.46 0.40 25.48
CA ARG A 112 -0.02 1.57 26.26
C ARG A 112 1.34 2.07 25.82
N ASP A 113 2.29 1.17 25.54
CA ASP A 113 3.60 1.53 25.04
C ASP A 113 3.49 2.23 23.66
N TYR A 114 2.62 1.71 22.78
CA TYR A 114 2.36 2.34 21.48
C TYR A 114 1.86 3.79 21.62
N LEU A 115 0.90 4.02 22.52
CA LEU A 115 0.36 5.35 22.82
C LEU A 115 1.37 6.26 23.55
N TYR A 116 2.15 5.69 24.47
CA TYR A 116 3.19 6.42 25.21
C TYR A 116 4.25 7.00 24.28
N TYR A 117 4.66 6.22 23.26
CA TYR A 117 5.57 6.68 22.22
C TYR A 117 4.91 7.54 21.14
N LYS A 118 3.64 7.96 21.31
CA LYS A 118 2.89 8.84 20.40
C LYS A 118 2.81 8.34 18.96
N ARG A 119 2.86 7.01 18.75
CA ARG A 119 2.86 6.41 17.41
C ARG A 119 1.50 6.57 16.70
N ASP A 120 0.47 6.87 17.45
CA ASP A 120 -0.89 7.16 16.98
C ASP A 120 -1.01 8.52 16.27
N GLN A 121 -0.14 9.48 16.57
CA GLN A 121 -0.29 10.86 16.08
C GLN A 121 0.03 11.00 14.58
N ASP A 122 0.90 10.14 14.06
CA ASP A 122 1.40 10.24 12.70
C ASP A 122 0.40 9.79 11.62
N TRP A 123 -0.67 9.08 12.01
CA TRP A 123 -1.64 8.54 11.05
C TRP A 123 -2.38 9.63 10.27
N SER A 124 -2.68 10.75 10.92
CA SER A 124 -3.38 11.88 10.30
C SER A 124 -2.58 12.48 9.14
N GLY A 125 -1.28 12.75 9.36
CA GLY A 125 -0.39 13.28 8.32
C GLY A 125 -0.21 12.31 7.15
N LEU A 126 -0.11 11.00 7.43
CA LEU A 126 -0.03 9.98 6.39
C LEU A 126 -1.33 9.87 5.58
N PHE A 127 -2.48 9.88 6.25
CA PHE A 127 -3.80 9.88 5.59
C PHE A 127 -3.97 11.09 4.65
N ASP A 128 -3.63 12.28 5.13
CA ASP A 128 -3.66 13.51 4.32
C ASP A 128 -2.71 13.44 3.11
N ALA A 129 -1.51 12.89 3.29
CA ALA A 129 -0.54 12.73 2.21
C ALA A 129 -1.06 11.78 1.11
N VAL A 130 -1.67 10.66 1.50
CA VAL A 130 -2.25 9.69 0.56
C VAL A 130 -3.47 10.25 -0.16
N ASN A 131 -4.29 11.06 0.51
CA ASN A 131 -5.46 11.70 -0.10
C ASN A 131 -5.11 12.81 -1.10
N LYS A 132 -3.93 13.43 -0.97
CA LYS A 132 -3.42 14.41 -1.92
C LYS A 132 -2.94 13.82 -3.25
N ILE A 133 -2.82 12.49 -3.36
CA ILE A 133 -2.41 11.84 -4.62
C ILE A 133 -3.55 11.93 -5.65
N PRO A 134 -3.34 12.57 -6.80
CA PRO A 134 -4.38 12.74 -7.81
C PRO A 134 -4.60 11.44 -8.60
N ILE A 135 -5.73 10.76 -8.36
CA ILE A 135 -6.07 9.48 -9.02
C ILE A 135 -6.06 9.62 -10.56
N ALA A 136 -6.56 10.75 -11.08
CA ALA A 136 -6.68 10.99 -12.52
C ALA A 136 -5.33 11.01 -13.26
N GLU A 137 -4.22 11.19 -12.54
CA GLU A 137 -2.88 11.25 -13.13
C GLU A 137 -2.18 9.90 -13.07
N LEU A 138 -2.74 8.91 -12.38
CA LEU A 138 -2.16 7.58 -12.23
C LEU A 138 -2.53 6.66 -13.40
N PRO A 139 -1.65 5.71 -13.74
CA PRO A 139 -2.02 4.58 -14.59
C PRO A 139 -3.20 3.79 -13.97
N PRO A 140 -4.11 3.21 -14.78
CA PRO A 140 -5.27 2.46 -14.28
C PRO A 140 -4.91 1.34 -13.28
N GLU A 141 -3.82 0.62 -13.54
CA GLU A 141 -3.30 -0.44 -12.66
C GLU A 141 -2.89 0.10 -11.28
N SER A 142 -2.34 1.31 -11.23
CA SER A 142 -1.87 1.95 -10.00
C SER A 142 -2.98 2.60 -9.19
N ALA A 143 -4.11 2.94 -9.83
CA ALA A 143 -5.29 3.46 -9.12
C ALA A 143 -5.83 2.43 -8.11
N ARG A 144 -5.79 1.13 -8.44
CA ARG A 144 -6.15 0.05 -7.51
C ARG A 144 -5.19 -0.01 -6.32
N THR A 145 -3.89 0.12 -6.56
CA THR A 145 -2.87 0.16 -5.50
C THR A 145 -3.07 1.37 -4.57
N LEU A 146 -3.42 2.53 -5.12
CA LEU A 146 -3.80 3.69 -4.30
C LEU A 146 -5.04 3.42 -3.44
N GLY A 147 -6.02 2.68 -3.98
CA GLY A 147 -7.19 2.23 -3.22
C GLY A 147 -6.80 1.39 -2.00
N TYR A 148 -5.93 0.39 -2.19
CA TYR A 148 -5.43 -0.44 -1.07
C TYR A 148 -4.63 0.37 -0.05
N LEU A 149 -3.81 1.33 -0.50
CA LEU A 149 -3.07 2.22 0.39
C LEU A 149 -4.00 3.10 1.22
N ARG A 150 -5.02 3.72 0.61
CA ARG A 150 -6.02 4.55 1.31
C ARG A 150 -6.77 3.75 2.36
N ASP A 151 -7.32 2.61 1.94
CA ASP A 151 -8.11 1.73 2.79
C ASP A 151 -7.28 1.20 3.99
N ALA A 152 -6.02 0.83 3.76
CA ALA A 152 -5.14 0.37 4.83
C ALA A 152 -4.75 1.49 5.81
N VAL A 153 -4.46 2.70 5.31
CA VAL A 153 -4.11 3.85 6.16
C VAL A 153 -5.32 4.33 6.97
N GLU A 154 -6.49 4.46 6.34
CA GLU A 154 -7.74 4.82 7.00
C GLU A 154 -8.10 3.82 8.10
N PHE A 155 -8.00 2.53 7.80
CA PHE A 155 -8.28 1.48 8.77
C PHE A 155 -7.24 1.46 9.91
N GLY A 156 -5.96 1.64 9.59
CA GLY A 156 -4.89 1.77 10.58
C GLY A 156 -5.13 2.95 11.53
N GLN A 157 -5.53 4.10 11.00
CA GLN A 157 -5.91 5.28 11.79
C GLN A 157 -7.11 4.98 12.70
N ARG A 158 -8.15 4.31 12.18
CA ARG A 158 -9.31 3.91 12.97
C ARG A 158 -8.91 2.99 14.12
N VAL A 159 -8.12 1.95 13.85
CA VAL A 159 -7.62 1.02 14.89
C VAL A 159 -6.77 1.76 15.92
N ALA A 160 -5.88 2.67 15.49
CA ALA A 160 -5.08 3.49 16.39
C ALA A 160 -5.95 4.38 17.30
N GLY A 161 -7.08 4.90 16.78
CA GLY A 161 -8.05 5.68 17.55
C GLY A 161 -8.80 4.86 18.61
N GLU A 162 -8.97 3.55 18.41
CA GLU A 162 -9.61 2.65 19.38
C GLU A 162 -8.64 2.16 20.48
N LEU A 163 -7.33 2.28 20.27
CA LEU A 163 -6.30 1.81 21.21
C LEU A 163 -6.48 2.32 22.65
N PRO A 164 -6.81 3.60 22.92
CA PRO A 164 -6.99 4.08 24.29
C PRO A 164 -8.11 3.34 25.03
N LEU A 165 -9.21 3.05 24.32
CA LEU A 165 -10.36 2.34 24.85
C LEU A 165 -10.03 0.85 25.08
N TRP A 166 -9.34 0.21 24.14
CA TRP A 166 -8.88 -1.19 24.27
C TRP A 166 -7.83 -1.35 25.38
N ALA A 167 -6.91 -0.40 25.53
CA ALA A 167 -5.90 -0.38 26.59
C ALA A 167 -6.51 -0.19 27.99
N GLY A 168 -7.64 0.53 28.07
CA GLY A 168 -8.43 0.68 29.30
C GLY A 168 -9.18 -0.60 29.66
N ARG A 169 -9.77 -1.29 28.67
CA ARG A 169 -10.54 -2.54 28.86
C ARG A 169 -9.67 -3.78 29.04
N GLY A 170 -8.45 -3.77 28.51
CA GLY A 170 -7.50 -4.87 28.58
C GLY A 170 -7.58 -5.87 27.43
N TYR A 171 -8.37 -5.61 26.39
CA TYR A 171 -8.45 -6.46 25.20
C TYR A 171 -8.86 -5.65 23.97
N ALA A 172 -8.50 -6.16 22.79
CA ALA A 172 -8.84 -5.58 21.50
C ALA A 172 -10.02 -6.31 20.85
N GLN A 173 -10.67 -5.66 19.89
CA GLN A 173 -11.74 -6.28 19.11
C GLN A 173 -11.14 -7.25 18.07
N PRO A 174 -11.42 -8.56 18.15
CA PRO A 174 -10.66 -9.56 17.40
C PRO A 174 -10.89 -9.50 15.88
N ASP A 175 -12.09 -9.15 15.43
CA ASP A 175 -12.41 -8.93 14.02
C ASP A 175 -11.62 -7.75 13.41
N MET A 176 -11.44 -6.68 14.17
CA MET A 176 -10.61 -5.55 13.76
C MET A 176 -9.14 -5.95 13.64
N LEU A 177 -8.64 -6.86 14.48
CA LEU A 177 -7.29 -7.39 14.36
C LEU A 177 -7.10 -8.24 13.10
N VAL A 178 -8.09 -9.11 12.78
CA VAL A 178 -8.06 -9.88 11.51
C VAL A 178 -8.06 -8.94 10.31
N ALA A 179 -8.96 -7.95 10.31
CA ALA A 179 -9.06 -6.97 9.23
C ALA A 179 -7.78 -6.12 9.10
N LEU A 180 -7.15 -5.75 10.22
CA LEU A 180 -5.88 -5.00 10.23
C LEU A 180 -4.78 -5.77 9.49
N ARG A 181 -4.60 -7.04 9.84
CA ARG A 181 -3.58 -7.90 9.22
C ARG A 181 -3.88 -8.13 7.73
N ALA A 182 -5.14 -8.41 7.39
CA ALA A 182 -5.54 -8.57 5.99
C ALA A 182 -5.24 -7.32 5.15
N LYS A 183 -5.58 -6.12 5.65
CA LYS A 183 -5.28 -4.85 4.95
C LYS A 183 -3.79 -4.57 4.85
N ARG A 184 -3.03 -4.86 5.91
CA ARG A 184 -1.55 -4.78 5.90
C ARG A 184 -0.94 -5.69 4.83
N ASP A 185 -1.39 -6.94 4.74
CA ASP A 185 -0.84 -7.92 3.81
C ASP A 185 -1.23 -7.59 2.36
N LEU A 186 -2.47 -7.15 2.14
CA LEU A 186 -2.90 -6.62 0.84
C LEU A 186 -2.08 -5.39 0.42
N LEU A 187 -1.77 -4.48 1.36
CA LEU A 187 -0.89 -3.36 1.08
C LEU A 187 0.53 -3.83 0.75
N ALA A 188 1.07 -4.83 1.44
CA ALA A 188 2.40 -5.37 1.13
C ALA A 188 2.48 -5.92 -0.30
N ILE A 189 1.44 -6.62 -0.74
CA ILE A 189 1.31 -7.11 -2.13
C ILE A 189 1.18 -5.93 -3.11
N ALA A 190 0.30 -4.96 -2.82
CA ALA A 190 0.08 -3.81 -3.67
C ALA A 190 1.35 -2.95 -3.80
N ARG A 191 2.08 -2.76 -2.71
CA ARG A 191 3.40 -2.12 -2.66
C ARG A 191 4.40 -2.80 -3.59
N ALA A 192 4.44 -4.12 -3.61
CA ALA A 192 5.37 -4.88 -4.46
C ALA A 192 5.17 -4.62 -5.97
N SER A 193 3.97 -4.19 -6.38
CA SER A 193 3.70 -3.79 -7.78
C SER A 193 4.25 -2.41 -8.16
N LEU A 194 4.63 -1.58 -7.17
CA LEU A 194 5.13 -0.23 -7.42
C LEU A 194 6.62 -0.25 -7.82
N PRO A 195 7.04 0.65 -8.72
CA PRO A 195 8.43 0.69 -9.19
C PRO A 195 9.40 1.01 -8.05
N HIS A 196 10.54 0.33 -8.05
CA HIS A 196 11.65 0.68 -7.17
C HIS A 196 12.19 2.07 -7.51
N ILE A 197 12.38 2.89 -6.48
CA ILE A 197 12.98 4.22 -6.61
C ILE A 197 14.44 4.11 -6.19
N ASN A 198 15.33 4.53 -7.09
CA ASN A 198 16.75 4.62 -6.77
C ASN A 198 16.96 5.57 -5.58
N GLY A 199 17.63 5.08 -4.53
CA GLY A 199 17.94 5.86 -3.33
C GLY A 199 16.91 5.75 -2.20
N VAL A 200 15.82 4.99 -2.37
CA VAL A 200 14.94 4.64 -1.25
C VAL A 200 15.40 3.31 -0.64
N THR A 201 15.54 3.31 0.68
CA THR A 201 16.34 2.37 1.48
C THR A 201 15.70 1.02 1.78
N VAL A 202 14.38 0.87 1.61
CA VAL A 202 13.70 -0.38 1.99
C VAL A 202 13.58 -1.33 0.79
N ASP A 203 14.66 -2.05 0.52
CA ASP A 203 14.61 -3.20 -0.38
C ASP A 203 13.98 -4.40 0.35
N GLY A 204 12.85 -4.89 -0.17
CA GLY A 204 12.09 -5.96 0.48
C GLY A 204 11.27 -5.49 1.69
N LYS A 205 11.51 -6.09 2.87
CA LYS A 205 10.66 -5.95 4.07
C LYS A 205 10.99 -4.70 4.88
N VAL A 206 9.97 -4.04 5.42
CA VAL A 206 10.14 -2.93 6.38
C VAL A 206 10.67 -3.46 7.73
N ASP A 207 11.25 -2.62 8.57
CA ASP A 207 11.97 -3.08 9.77
C ASP A 207 11.04 -3.64 10.85
N ALA A 208 9.83 -3.09 10.99
CA ALA A 208 8.80 -3.68 11.85
C ALA A 208 8.32 -5.05 11.33
N GLN A 209 8.28 -5.24 10.01
CA GLN A 209 7.95 -6.54 9.40
C GLN A 209 9.01 -7.59 9.71
N LYS A 210 10.30 -7.27 9.52
CA LYS A 210 11.40 -8.20 9.84
C LYS A 210 11.36 -8.71 11.27
N ARG A 211 10.87 -7.88 12.20
CA ARG A 211 10.72 -8.22 13.61
C ARG A 211 9.44 -9.00 13.89
N GLY A 212 8.31 -8.62 13.30
CA GLY A 212 7.00 -9.19 13.62
C GLY A 212 6.67 -10.49 12.88
N GLU A 213 7.02 -10.56 11.60
CA GLU A 213 6.64 -11.66 10.72
C GLU A 213 7.15 -13.04 11.19
N PRO A 214 8.38 -13.21 11.71
CA PRO A 214 8.77 -14.50 12.27
C PRO A 214 7.83 -14.98 13.38
N TYR A 215 7.35 -14.08 14.25
CA TYR A 215 6.40 -14.47 15.31
C TYR A 215 5.05 -14.88 14.74
N GLU A 216 4.53 -14.19 13.73
CA GLU A 216 3.27 -14.56 13.08
C GLU A 216 3.37 -15.89 12.33
N LEU A 217 4.51 -16.16 11.67
CA LEU A 217 4.73 -17.42 10.95
C LEU A 217 4.81 -18.63 11.89
N HIS A 218 5.41 -18.46 13.07
CA HIS A 218 5.47 -19.53 14.07
C HIS A 218 4.13 -19.75 14.76
N ARG A 219 3.32 -18.69 14.91
CA ARG A 219 2.06 -18.71 15.65
C ARG A 219 0.97 -18.00 14.84
N PRO A 220 0.51 -18.62 13.74
CA PRO A 220 -0.50 -17.99 12.89
C PRO A 220 -1.79 -17.79 13.68
N MET A 221 -2.43 -16.66 13.43
CA MET A 221 -3.78 -16.40 13.95
C MET A 221 -4.73 -17.34 13.23
N LEU A 222 -5.40 -18.19 14.00
CA LEU A 222 -6.35 -19.14 13.45
C LEU A 222 -7.61 -18.41 12.98
N GLU A 223 -8.19 -18.89 11.89
CA GLU A 223 -9.49 -18.40 11.46
C GLU A 223 -10.54 -18.65 12.55
N PRO A 224 -11.44 -17.67 12.78
CA PRO A 224 -12.53 -17.86 13.72
C PRO A 224 -13.47 -18.94 13.19
N TYR A 225 -13.90 -19.86 14.05
CA TYR A 225 -15.01 -20.75 13.73
C TYR A 225 -16.31 -20.18 14.30
N SER A 226 -17.44 -20.76 13.88
CA SER A 226 -18.76 -20.31 14.32
C SER A 226 -19.46 -21.39 15.14
N ILE A 227 -19.96 -21.03 16.32
CA ILE A 227 -20.86 -21.85 17.13
C ILE A 227 -22.19 -21.10 17.22
N ASN A 228 -23.26 -21.69 16.69
CA ASN A 228 -24.59 -21.07 16.66
C ASN A 228 -24.60 -19.64 16.08
N GLY A 229 -23.74 -19.34 15.10
CA GLY A 229 -23.64 -17.99 14.52
C GLY A 229 -22.80 -16.98 15.31
N VAL A 230 -22.31 -17.35 16.50
CA VAL A 230 -21.31 -16.58 17.26
C VAL A 230 -19.92 -16.92 16.74
N LYS A 231 -19.12 -15.89 16.40
CA LYS A 231 -17.74 -16.09 15.95
C LYS A 231 -16.84 -16.27 17.16
N VAL A 232 -16.10 -17.36 17.21
CA VAL A 232 -15.17 -17.68 18.30
C VAL A 232 -13.75 -17.49 17.82
N PHE A 233 -13.07 -16.52 18.42
CA PHE A 233 -11.65 -16.26 18.21
C PHE A 233 -10.87 -16.94 19.33
N ARG A 234 -9.76 -17.59 18.95
CA ARG A 234 -8.90 -18.32 19.89
C ARG A 234 -7.44 -18.00 19.63
N TYR A 235 -6.73 -17.72 20.71
CA TYR A 235 -5.33 -17.36 20.67
C TYR A 235 -4.57 -18.19 21.70
N TYR A 236 -3.77 -19.11 21.20
CA TYR A 236 -2.99 -19.99 22.04
C TYR A 236 -1.75 -19.28 22.58
N ILE A 237 -1.37 -19.62 23.81
CA ILE A 237 -0.21 -19.08 24.52
C ILE A 237 0.75 -20.23 24.76
N TRP A 238 2.04 -20.00 24.49
CA TRP A 238 3.12 -20.97 24.71
C TRP A 238 4.22 -20.31 25.53
N ASN A 239 4.90 -21.08 26.37
CA ASN A 239 6.02 -20.60 27.17
C ASN A 239 7.26 -20.34 26.30
N ALA A 240 7.60 -21.29 25.44
CA ALA A 240 8.71 -21.20 24.50
C ALA A 240 8.22 -21.31 23.04
N ASN A 241 9.07 -20.89 22.09
CA ASN A 241 8.76 -21.04 20.66
C ASN A 241 8.87 -22.49 20.17
N GLU A 242 9.60 -23.33 20.93
CA GLU A 242 9.86 -24.73 20.61
C GLU A 242 8.80 -25.68 21.19
N ASP A 243 7.85 -25.16 21.98
CA ASP A 243 6.83 -25.97 22.62
C ASP A 243 5.79 -26.46 21.58
N ASP A 244 5.61 -27.78 21.47
CA ASP A 244 4.61 -28.40 20.59
C ASP A 244 3.16 -28.18 21.06
N CYS A 245 2.96 -27.79 22.32
CA CYS A 245 1.64 -27.65 22.94
C CYS A 245 1.52 -26.34 23.74
N PRO A 246 0.40 -25.62 23.61
CA PRO A 246 0.18 -24.38 24.33
C PRO A 246 -0.10 -24.62 25.82
N VAL A 247 0.25 -23.64 26.63
CA VAL A 247 0.01 -23.61 28.08
C VAL A 247 -1.30 -22.94 28.47
N GLY A 248 -1.98 -22.34 27.51
CA GLY A 248 -3.28 -21.70 27.68
C GLY A 248 -3.82 -21.13 26.38
N ALA A 249 -5.04 -20.59 26.44
CA ALA A 249 -5.65 -19.89 25.33
C ALA A 249 -6.43 -18.68 25.84
N ILE A 250 -6.45 -17.62 25.04
CA ILE A 250 -7.41 -16.51 25.17
C ILE A 250 -8.52 -16.77 24.17
N VAL A 251 -9.76 -16.81 24.67
CA VAL A 251 -10.97 -17.00 23.87
C VAL A 251 -11.79 -15.72 23.89
N GLN A 252 -12.32 -15.37 22.72
CA GLN A 252 -13.08 -14.15 22.50
C GLN A 252 -14.29 -14.48 21.61
N CYS A 253 -15.49 -14.33 22.16
CA CYS A 253 -16.75 -14.62 21.46
C CYS A 253 -17.37 -13.31 20.93
N LEU A 254 -17.56 -13.22 19.62
CA LEU A 254 -18.18 -12.09 18.96
C LEU A 254 -19.60 -12.47 18.51
N PHE A 255 -20.58 -11.94 19.21
CA PHE A 255 -22.00 -12.17 18.93
C PHE A 255 -22.46 -11.34 17.72
N PRO A 256 -23.35 -11.89 16.87
CA PRO A 256 -23.78 -11.23 15.64
C PRO A 256 -24.64 -9.98 15.88
N VAL A 257 -25.28 -9.86 17.05
CA VAL A 257 -26.19 -8.76 17.38
C VAL A 257 -25.95 -8.28 18.80
N GLY A 258 -25.99 -6.95 18.98
CA GLY A 258 -25.79 -6.28 20.25
C GLY A 258 -24.34 -5.85 20.49
N ARG A 259 -24.17 -4.88 21.41
CA ARG A 259 -22.85 -4.48 21.93
C ARG A 259 -22.37 -5.46 23.01
N TYR A 260 -22.66 -6.76 22.88
CA TYR A 260 -22.12 -7.75 23.81
C TYR A 260 -20.61 -7.69 23.66
N GLU A 261 -19.97 -7.11 24.68
CA GLU A 261 -18.54 -6.85 24.62
C GLU A 261 -17.84 -8.20 24.59
N CYS A 262 -17.03 -8.41 23.56
CA CYS A 262 -16.24 -9.61 23.33
C CYS A 262 -15.13 -9.69 24.39
N LYS A 263 -15.51 -10.03 25.63
CA LYS A 263 -14.58 -10.12 26.75
C LYS A 263 -13.59 -11.25 26.45
N ALA A 264 -12.31 -10.93 26.60
CA ALA A 264 -11.27 -11.93 26.52
C ALA A 264 -11.28 -12.79 27.77
N GLU A 265 -11.44 -14.11 27.60
CA GLU A 265 -11.42 -15.08 28.68
C GLU A 265 -10.20 -15.99 28.55
N TYR A 266 -9.50 -16.17 29.66
CA TYR A 266 -8.29 -16.97 29.69
C TYR A 266 -8.62 -18.39 30.16
N ILE A 267 -8.27 -19.36 29.33
CA ILE A 267 -8.34 -20.78 29.64
C ILE A 267 -6.93 -21.26 29.94
N GLN A 268 -6.76 -21.81 31.13
CA GLN A 268 -5.48 -22.35 31.57
C GLN A 268 -5.31 -23.78 31.05
N GLY A 269 -4.22 -24.04 30.35
CA GLY A 269 -3.96 -25.29 29.62
C GLY A 269 -2.96 -26.23 30.28
N PHE A 270 -2.80 -26.21 31.60
CA PHE A 270 -1.77 -26.99 32.31
C PHE A 270 -1.81 -28.51 32.08
N HIS A 271 -2.88 -29.03 31.48
CA HIS A 271 -3.09 -30.46 31.23
C HIS A 271 -3.19 -30.83 29.74
N TRP A 272 -2.97 -29.88 28.84
CA TRP A 272 -3.02 -30.15 27.41
C TRP A 272 -1.77 -30.92 26.98
N LYS A 273 -1.98 -32.08 26.35
CA LYS A 273 -0.90 -32.94 25.83
C LYS A 273 -0.70 -32.79 24.32
N SER A 274 -1.61 -32.10 23.65
CA SER A 274 -1.57 -31.89 22.19
C SER A 274 -2.42 -30.69 21.79
N MET A 275 -2.14 -30.12 20.61
CA MET A 275 -2.98 -29.08 20.01
C MET A 275 -4.44 -29.51 19.85
N ARG A 276 -4.69 -30.76 19.47
CA ARG A 276 -6.05 -31.29 19.31
C ARG A 276 -6.83 -31.30 20.63
N GLN A 277 -6.16 -31.65 21.74
CA GLN A 277 -6.80 -31.59 23.06
C GLN A 277 -7.12 -30.13 23.44
N ALA A 278 -6.17 -29.21 23.21
CA ALA A 278 -6.37 -27.79 23.46
C ALA A 278 -7.54 -27.21 22.63
N GLU A 279 -7.68 -27.62 21.36
CA GLU A 279 -8.81 -27.23 20.51
C GLU A 279 -10.14 -27.73 21.05
N ASN A 280 -10.24 -29.02 21.39
CA ASN A 280 -11.47 -29.60 21.93
C ASN A 280 -11.90 -28.93 23.25
N GLU A 281 -10.95 -28.61 24.13
CA GLU A 281 -11.24 -27.94 25.39
C GLU A 281 -11.66 -26.47 25.20
N VAL A 282 -11.02 -25.76 24.27
CA VAL A 282 -11.42 -24.39 23.87
C VAL A 282 -12.82 -24.38 23.24
N GLU A 283 -13.12 -25.34 22.37
CA GLU A 283 -14.44 -25.46 21.73
C GLU A 283 -15.54 -25.77 22.75
N LYS A 284 -15.26 -26.69 23.68
CA LYS A 284 -16.18 -26.99 24.78
C LYS A 284 -16.42 -25.75 25.65
N PHE A 285 -15.35 -25.06 26.05
CA PHE A 285 -15.46 -23.83 26.85
C PHE A 285 -16.28 -22.75 26.13
N ALA A 286 -16.03 -22.53 24.84
CA ALA A 286 -16.77 -21.55 24.05
C ALA A 286 -18.25 -21.95 23.93
N SER A 287 -18.53 -23.24 23.70
CA SER A 287 -19.90 -23.77 23.66
C SER A 287 -20.65 -23.56 24.96
N ASP A 288 -20.00 -23.86 26.09
CA ASP A 288 -20.58 -23.69 27.43
C ASP A 288 -20.82 -22.20 27.72
N SER A 289 -19.87 -21.32 27.36
CA SER A 289 -19.99 -19.87 27.56
C SER A 289 -21.11 -19.26 26.72
N ILE A 290 -21.25 -19.69 25.46
CA ILE A 290 -22.33 -19.24 24.57
C ILE A 290 -23.69 -19.76 25.04
N GLY A 291 -23.76 -21.01 25.50
CA GLY A 291 -25.01 -21.64 25.97
C GLY A 291 -25.51 -21.11 27.32
N LEU A 292 -24.64 -20.46 28.11
CA LEU A 292 -25.05 -19.69 29.30
C LEU A 292 -25.70 -18.35 28.92
N ASP A 293 -25.33 -17.79 27.77
CA ASP A 293 -25.74 -16.46 27.30
C ASP A 293 -26.94 -16.54 26.35
N ASN A 294 -27.97 -17.34 26.66
CA ASN A 294 -29.14 -17.56 25.78
C ASN A 294 -29.97 -16.29 25.50
N ASP A 295 -29.71 -15.20 26.23
CA ASP A 295 -30.37 -13.90 26.04
C ASP A 295 -30.24 -13.36 24.60
N TRP A 296 -29.13 -13.62 23.90
CA TRP A 296 -28.98 -13.15 22.53
C TRP A 296 -29.87 -13.95 21.55
N THR A 297 -30.07 -15.26 21.79
CA THR A 297 -31.02 -16.05 20.98
C THR A 297 -32.47 -15.59 21.21
N GLU A 298 -32.82 -15.22 22.44
CA GLU A 298 -34.13 -14.63 22.74
C GLU A 298 -34.30 -13.26 22.07
N PHE A 299 -33.24 -12.44 22.00
CA PHE A 299 -33.28 -11.17 21.25
C PHE A 299 -33.64 -11.39 19.77
N PHE A 300 -33.08 -12.40 19.11
CA PHE A 300 -33.46 -12.75 17.74
C PHE A 300 -34.90 -13.28 17.63
N LEU A 301 -35.33 -14.12 18.56
CA LEU A 301 -36.68 -14.71 18.54
C LEU A 301 -37.77 -13.68 18.86
N ARG A 302 -37.44 -12.63 19.62
CA ARG A 302 -38.38 -11.54 19.96
C ARG A 302 -38.48 -10.44 18.90
N GLY A 303 -37.74 -10.56 17.79
CA GLY A 303 -37.82 -9.63 16.66
C GLY A 303 -37.18 -8.29 16.96
N GLY A 304 -35.89 -8.18 16.70
CA GLY A 304 -35.23 -6.87 16.53
C GLY A 304 -35.86 -6.04 15.42
#